data_AF-A0A2E9L9R1-F1
#
_entry.id   AF-A0A2E9L9R1-F1
#
_cell.length_a   1.000
_cell.length_b   1.000
_cell.length_c   1.000
_cell.angle_alpha   90.00
_cell.angle_beta   90.00
_cell.angle_gamma   90.00
#
_symmetry.space_group_name_H-M   'P 1'
#
loop_
_entity.id
_entity.type
_entity.pdbx_description
1 polymer ?
#
loop_
_entity_poly.entity_id
_entity_poly.type
_entity_poly.pdbx_seq_one_letter_code
_entity_poly.pdbx_strand_id
1 'polypeptide(L)'
;MDAKKIFQPKIWYIICGAMALIGGIENMINAETWAESAWGTDGVTEQSKAMETLFGLFMCGFGAMGLVCAFVLDGTTQAKFAMVNAGVIMAFFVAMFVVLPGTGYEMPGVAWLVPPFLFLGGLLAAGYLHMNGVDSAQEAA
;
A
#
# COMPACT_ATOMS: atom_id res chain seq x y z
N MET A 1 26.24 3.25 -4.15
CA MET A 1 25.60 2.30 -3.21
C MET A 1 24.86 1.28 -4.07
N ASP A 2 25.00 -0.02 -3.80
CA ASP A 2 24.38 -1.07 -4.63
C ASP A 2 22.85 -1.06 -4.46
N ALA A 3 22.12 -0.91 -5.58
CA ALA A 3 20.66 -0.83 -5.59
C ALA A 3 20.00 -2.04 -4.90
N LYS A 4 20.57 -3.24 -5.05
CA LYS A 4 20.04 -4.46 -4.39
C LYS A 4 20.12 -4.39 -2.87
N LYS A 5 21.08 -3.66 -2.31
CA LYS A 5 21.22 -3.47 -0.86
C LYS A 5 20.18 -2.49 -0.30
N ILE A 6 19.74 -1.52 -1.10
CA ILE A 6 18.70 -0.55 -0.73
C ILE A 6 17.30 -1.18 -0.93
N PHE A 7 17.13 -1.92 -2.02
CA PHE A 7 15.85 -2.48 -2.44
C PHE A 7 15.67 -3.94 -2.03
N GLN A 8 15.77 -4.22 -0.73
CA GLN A 8 15.51 -5.56 -0.19
C GLN A 8 14.00 -5.79 0.01
N PRO A 9 13.38 -6.84 -0.57
CA PRO A 9 11.95 -7.09 -0.46
C PRO A 9 11.42 -7.09 0.97
N LYS A 10 12.12 -7.76 1.90
CA LYS A 10 11.77 -7.78 3.32
C LYS A 10 11.66 -6.39 3.94
N ILE A 11 12.67 -5.54 3.71
CA ILE A 11 12.70 -4.18 4.28
C ILE A 11 11.55 -3.35 3.72
N TRP A 12 11.32 -3.42 2.40
CA TRP A 12 10.24 -2.68 1.76
C TRP A 12 8.86 -3.17 2.18
N TYR A 13 8.69 -4.47 2.43
CA TYR A 13 7.45 -4.99 3.03
C TYR A 13 7.21 -4.44 4.42
N ILE A 14 8.25 -4.34 5.26
CA ILE A 14 8.13 -3.73 6.59
C ILE A 14 7.73 -2.26 6.49
N ILE A 15 8.38 -1.50 5.61
CA ILE A 15 8.08 -0.07 5.40
C ILE A 15 6.63 0.09 4.93
N CYS A 16 6.22 -0.63 3.87
CA CYS A 16 4.86 -0.55 3.35
C CYS A 16 3.83 -0.97 4.39
N GLY A 17 4.11 -2.07 5.11
CA GLY A 17 3.24 -2.59 6.16
C GLY A 17 3.03 -1.60 7.30
N ALA A 18 4.13 -1.03 7.81
CA ALA A 18 4.09 -0.03 8.87
C ALA A 18 3.38 1.26 8.43
N MET A 19 3.64 1.76 7.21
CA MET A 19 2.99 2.96 6.71
C MET A 19 1.50 2.78 6.48
N ALA A 20 1.07 1.59 6.01
CA ALA A 20 -0.35 1.26 5.89
C ALA A 20 -1.06 1.15 7.26
N LEU A 21 -0.40 0.59 8.28
CA LEU A 21 -0.90 0.60 9.66
C LEU A 21 -1.07 2.03 10.19
N ILE A 22 -0.05 2.87 10.03
CA ILE A 22 -0.09 4.27 10.47
C ILE A 22 -1.22 5.01 9.77
N GLY A 23 -1.33 4.89 8.44
CA GLY A 23 -2.40 5.52 7.67
C GLY A 23 -3.79 5.01 8.06
N GLY A 24 -3.94 3.71 8.30
CA GLY A 24 -5.21 3.14 8.75
C GLY A 24 -5.65 3.61 10.13
N ILE A 25 -4.70 3.68 11.09
CA ILE A 25 -4.95 4.19 12.44
C ILE A 25 -5.31 5.68 12.39
N GLU A 26 -4.59 6.47 11.60
CA GLU A 26 -4.87 7.89 11.39
C GLU A 26 -6.27 8.10 10.82
N ASN A 27 -6.67 7.32 9.80
CA ASN A 27 -8.00 7.42 9.19
C ASN A 27 -9.11 7.11 10.21
N MET A 28 -8.90 6.14 11.10
CA MET A 28 -9.88 5.81 12.15
C MET A 28 -9.98 6.90 13.21
N ILE A 29 -8.85 7.47 13.64
CA ILE A 29 -8.84 8.57 14.62
C ILE A 29 -9.52 9.81 14.05
N ASN A 30 -9.29 10.09 12.78
CA ASN A 30 -9.79 11.28 12.08
C ASN A 30 -10.97 10.98 11.15
N ALA A 31 -11.76 9.94 11.46
CA ALA A 31 -12.86 9.48 10.60
C ALA A 31 -13.90 10.57 10.31
N GLU A 32 -14.14 11.47 11.27
CA GLU A 32 -15.03 12.62 11.10
C GLU A 32 -14.48 13.61 10.07
N THR A 33 -13.19 13.98 10.19
CA THR A 33 -12.49 14.86 9.25
C THR A 33 -12.46 14.27 7.84
N TRP A 34 -12.19 12.97 7.72
CA TRP A 34 -12.20 12.28 6.42
C TRP A 34 -13.61 12.20 5.84
N ALA A 35 -14.63 11.98 6.67
CA ALA A 35 -16.03 12.01 6.22
C ALA A 35 -16.45 13.40 5.74
N GLU A 36 -16.05 14.46 6.44
CA GLU A 36 -16.28 15.83 5.99
C GLU A 36 -15.57 16.12 4.66
N SER A 37 -14.33 15.64 4.50
CA SER A 37 -13.61 15.78 3.22
C SER A 37 -14.26 15.01 2.07
N ALA A 38 -14.93 13.89 2.34
CA ALA A 38 -15.49 13.02 1.31
C ALA A 38 -16.95 13.36 0.95
N TRP A 39 -17.72 13.91 1.89
CA TRP A 39 -19.16 14.19 1.71
C TRP A 39 -19.60 15.61 2.10
N GLY A 40 -18.66 16.47 2.51
CA GLY A 40 -18.96 17.79 3.05
C GLY A 40 -19.48 17.77 4.49
N THR A 41 -19.57 18.94 5.11
CA THR A 41 -19.98 19.09 6.52
C THR A 41 -21.38 18.50 6.79
N ASP A 42 -22.33 18.70 5.86
CA ASP A 42 -23.69 18.15 5.97
C ASP A 42 -23.74 16.62 5.76
N GLY A 43 -22.68 16.04 5.19
CA GLY A 43 -22.52 14.60 4.94
C GLY A 43 -21.90 13.83 6.11
N VAL A 44 -21.53 14.52 7.20
CA VAL A 44 -20.97 13.90 8.41
C VAL A 44 -22.10 13.24 9.21
N THR A 45 -22.22 11.93 9.07
CA THR A 45 -23.23 11.09 9.72
C THR A 45 -22.54 9.93 10.42
N GLU A 46 -23.27 9.21 11.27
CA GLU A 46 -22.74 7.97 11.87
C GLU A 46 -22.32 6.95 10.79
N GLN A 47 -23.02 6.91 9.66
CA GLN A 47 -22.72 5.99 8.58
C GLN A 47 -21.44 6.36 7.83
N SER A 48 -21.21 7.65 7.54
CA SER A 48 -19.98 8.09 6.85
C SER A 48 -18.76 7.94 7.75
N LYS A 49 -18.88 8.26 9.05
CA LYS A 49 -17.82 7.97 10.04
C LYS A 49 -17.52 6.47 10.16
N ALA A 50 -18.54 5.63 10.13
CA ALA A 50 -18.36 4.17 10.14
C ALA A 50 -17.67 3.66 8.86
N MET A 51 -18.00 4.21 7.69
CA MET A 51 -17.31 3.91 6.42
C MET A 51 -15.82 4.27 6.49
N GLU A 52 -15.48 5.46 6.99
CA GLU A 52 -14.08 5.88 7.14
C GLU A 52 -13.33 5.06 8.18
N THR A 53 -13.99 4.70 9.28
CA THR A 53 -13.41 3.77 10.28
C THR A 53 -13.13 2.41 9.65
N LEU A 54 -14.05 1.90 8.83
CA LEU A 54 -13.88 0.64 8.11
C LEU A 54 -12.75 0.72 7.06
N PHE A 55 -12.63 1.84 6.35
CA PHE A 55 -11.54 2.07 5.41
C PHE A 55 -10.18 2.03 6.12
N GLY A 56 -10.08 2.72 7.26
CA GLY A 56 -8.89 2.66 8.11
C GLY A 56 -8.58 1.25 8.63
N LEU A 57 -9.61 0.49 8.99
CA LEU A 57 -9.45 -0.92 9.39
C LEU A 57 -8.91 -1.80 8.24
N PHE A 58 -9.39 -1.62 7.01
CA PHE A 58 -8.84 -2.34 5.85
C PHE A 58 -7.38 -1.98 5.59
N MET A 59 -7.01 -0.70 5.71
CA MET A 59 -5.62 -0.25 5.61
C MET A 59 -4.73 -0.90 6.68
N CYS A 60 -5.21 -1.02 7.92
CA CYS A 60 -4.52 -1.77 8.97
C CYS A 60 -4.35 -3.25 8.61
N GLY A 61 -5.38 -3.87 8.02
CA GLY A 61 -5.33 -5.24 7.51
C GLY A 61 -4.26 -5.43 6.43
N PHE A 62 -4.19 -4.52 5.44
CA PHE A 62 -3.12 -4.52 4.44
C PHE A 62 -1.75 -4.36 5.08
N GLY A 63 -1.63 -3.49 6.08
CA GLY A 63 -0.39 -3.28 6.81
C GLY A 63 0.10 -4.53 7.53
N ALA A 64 -0.80 -5.21 8.25
CA ALA A 64 -0.51 -6.47 8.93
C ALA A 64 -0.10 -7.58 7.93
N MET A 65 -0.80 -7.70 6.79
CA MET A 65 -0.42 -8.67 5.75
C MET A 65 0.95 -8.36 5.13
N GLY A 66 1.30 -7.09 4.94
CA GLY A 66 2.63 -6.68 4.51
C GLY A 66 3.73 -7.14 5.48
N LEU A 67 3.50 -6.98 6.79
CA LEU A 67 4.42 -7.49 7.82
C LEU A 67 4.53 -9.01 7.80
N VAL A 68 3.42 -9.74 7.66
CA VAL A 68 3.43 -11.20 7.51
C VAL A 68 4.30 -11.61 6.31
N CYS A 69 4.14 -10.94 5.16
CA CYS A 69 4.96 -11.21 3.97
C CYS A 69 6.46 -10.96 4.22
N ALA A 70 6.82 -9.98 5.04
CA ALA A 70 8.22 -9.70 5.39
C ALA A 70 8.88 -10.81 6.21
N PHE A 71 8.12 -11.48 7.07
CA PHE A 71 8.66 -12.43 8.05
C PHE A 71 8.38 -13.90 7.73
N VAL A 72 7.41 -14.19 6.86
CA VAL A 72 7.02 -15.57 6.50
C VAL A 72 7.53 -15.98 5.13
N LEU A 73 7.66 -15.05 4.18
CA LEU A 73 8.18 -15.35 2.85
C LEU A 73 9.69 -15.13 2.82
N ASP A 74 10.40 -15.95 2.04
CA ASP A 74 11.84 -15.83 1.85
C ASP A 74 12.26 -16.00 0.39
N GLY A 75 13.48 -15.56 0.09
CA GLY A 75 14.15 -15.76 -1.20
C GLY A 75 13.37 -15.22 -2.40
N THR A 76 13.38 -15.97 -3.49
CA THR A 76 12.75 -15.57 -4.76
C THR A 76 11.22 -15.52 -4.66
N THR A 77 10.61 -16.30 -3.79
CA THR A 77 9.16 -16.25 -3.52
C THR A 77 8.76 -14.91 -2.93
N GLN A 78 9.51 -14.42 -1.93
CA GLN A 78 9.26 -13.10 -1.35
C GLN A 78 9.39 -11.99 -2.40
N ALA A 79 10.41 -12.07 -3.26
CA ALA A 79 10.64 -11.09 -4.31
C ALA A 79 9.53 -11.07 -5.37
N LYS A 80 9.12 -12.23 -5.87
CA LYS A 80 8.00 -12.34 -6.84
C LYS A 80 6.69 -11.85 -6.23
N PHE A 81 6.42 -12.22 -4.97
CA PHE A 81 5.23 -11.76 -4.28
C PHE A 81 5.27 -10.25 -4.07
N ALA A 82 6.43 -9.66 -3.70
CA ALA A 82 6.59 -8.20 -3.56
C ALA A 82 6.22 -7.46 -4.84
N MET A 83 6.76 -7.90 -5.97
CA MET A 83 6.50 -7.28 -7.27
C MET A 83 5.01 -7.33 -7.64
N VAL A 84 4.39 -8.51 -7.56
CA VAL A 84 2.99 -8.69 -7.96
C VAL A 84 2.06 -7.99 -6.99
N ASN A 85 2.27 -8.15 -5.67
CA ASN A 85 1.43 -7.53 -4.65
C ASN A 85 1.47 -6.00 -4.75
N ALA A 86 2.65 -5.40 -4.93
CA ALA A 86 2.77 -3.96 -5.13
C ALA A 86 1.95 -3.48 -6.34
N GLY A 87 2.07 -4.17 -7.48
CA GLY A 87 1.30 -3.85 -8.69
C GLY A 87 -0.22 -3.96 -8.48
N VAL A 88 -0.68 -5.01 -7.79
CA VAL A 88 -2.10 -5.21 -7.49
C VAL A 88 -2.64 -4.10 -6.58
N ILE A 89 -1.92 -3.75 -5.51
CA ILE A 89 -2.37 -2.70 -4.59
C ILE A 89 -2.33 -1.32 -5.27
N MET A 90 -1.33 -1.04 -6.12
CA MET A 90 -1.32 0.18 -6.92
C MET A 90 -2.52 0.26 -7.86
N ALA A 91 -2.86 -0.84 -8.55
CA ALA A 91 -4.04 -0.90 -9.41
C ALA A 91 -5.34 -0.73 -8.61
N PHE A 92 -5.41 -1.29 -7.41
CA PHE A 92 -6.54 -1.09 -6.49
C PHE A 92 -6.72 0.40 -6.13
N PHE A 93 -5.64 1.12 -5.79
CA PHE A 93 -5.71 2.56 -5.52
C PHE A 93 -6.17 3.36 -6.75
N VAL A 94 -5.69 3.03 -7.96
CA VAL A 94 -6.19 3.66 -9.18
C VAL A 94 -7.68 3.40 -9.36
N ALA A 95 -8.12 2.15 -9.19
CA ALA A 95 -9.53 1.78 -9.31
C ALA A 95 -10.39 2.53 -8.29
N MET A 96 -9.92 2.69 -7.05
CA MET A 96 -10.60 3.47 -6.02
C MET A 96 -10.83 4.93 -6.44
N PHE A 97 -9.82 5.57 -7.02
CA PHE A 97 -9.91 6.96 -7.55
C PHE A 97 -10.86 7.11 -8.73
N VAL A 98 -11.15 6.03 -9.47
CA VAL A 98 -12.08 6.03 -10.61
C VAL A 98 -13.50 5.67 -10.18
N VAL A 99 -13.65 4.72 -9.26
CA VAL A 99 -14.95 4.12 -8.90
C VAL A 99 -15.67 4.94 -7.83
N LEU A 100 -14.99 5.35 -6.76
CA LEU A 100 -15.63 6.01 -5.61
C LEU A 100 -16.29 7.37 -5.97
N PRO A 101 -15.73 8.22 -6.85
CA PRO A 101 -16.42 9.44 -7.29
C PRO A 101 -17.82 9.18 -7.88
N GLY A 102 -18.03 8.03 -8.51
CA GLY A 102 -19.32 7.62 -9.05
C GLY A 102 -20.40 7.36 -7.99
N THR A 103 -20.04 7.26 -6.71
CA THR A 103 -20.97 7.04 -5.59
C THR A 103 -21.24 8.31 -4.78
N GLY A 104 -20.74 9.47 -5.22
CA GLY A 104 -20.79 10.72 -4.46
C GLY A 104 -19.73 10.81 -3.37
N TYR A 105 -18.67 9.99 -3.43
CA TYR A 105 -17.50 10.10 -2.56
C TYR A 105 -16.47 11.03 -3.21
N GLU A 106 -16.15 12.14 -2.57
CA GLU A 106 -15.11 13.05 -3.05
C GLU A 106 -13.71 12.50 -2.71
N MET A 107 -13.02 12.05 -3.75
CA MET A 107 -11.64 11.59 -3.61
C MET A 107 -10.70 12.79 -3.34
N PRO A 108 -9.67 12.61 -2.50
CA PRO A 108 -8.57 13.56 -2.42
C PRO A 108 -7.94 13.82 -3.79
N GLY A 109 -7.26 14.96 -3.96
CA GLY A 109 -6.53 15.24 -5.19
C GLY A 109 -5.49 14.16 -5.51
N VAL A 110 -5.17 13.96 -6.80
CA VAL A 110 -4.25 12.90 -7.28
C VAL A 110 -2.89 12.90 -6.58
N ALA A 111 -2.45 14.04 -6.06
CA ALA A 111 -1.23 14.16 -5.26
C ALA A 111 -1.24 13.28 -3.99
N TRP A 112 -2.41 12.94 -3.46
CA TRP A 112 -2.58 12.01 -2.34
C TRP A 112 -2.07 10.59 -2.65
N LEU A 113 -2.03 10.20 -3.94
CA LEU A 113 -1.45 8.92 -4.35
C LEU A 113 0.08 8.89 -4.31
N VAL A 114 0.76 10.04 -4.19
CA VAL A 114 2.22 10.11 -4.25
C VAL A 114 2.88 9.28 -3.13
N PRO A 115 2.55 9.46 -1.83
CA PRO A 115 3.14 8.64 -0.77
C PRO A 115 2.92 7.13 -0.95
N PRO A 116 1.69 6.60 -1.14
CA PRO A 116 1.51 5.16 -1.30
C PRO A 116 2.22 4.62 -2.55
N PHE A 117 2.27 5.38 -3.66
CA PHE A 117 2.95 4.94 -4.87
C PHE A 117 4.47 4.97 -4.75
N LEU A 118 5.02 5.86 -3.92
CA LEU A 118 6.46 5.82 -3.61
C LEU A 118 6.82 4.55 -2.83
N PHE A 119 6.03 4.18 -1.82
CA PHE A 119 6.28 2.97 -1.05
C PHE A 119 6.07 1.70 -1.86
N LEU A 120 4.94 1.60 -2.55
CA LEU A 120 4.61 0.45 -3.40
C LEU A 120 5.54 0.37 -4.61
N GLY A 121 5.93 1.49 -5.20
CA GLY A 121 6.93 1.53 -6.27
C GLY A 121 8.29 1.03 -5.83
N GLY A 122 8.71 1.38 -4.60
CA GLY A 122 9.92 0.82 -4.01
C GLY A 122 9.81 -0.68 -3.71
N LEU A 123 8.66 -1.16 -3.24
CA LEU A 123 8.40 -2.59 -3.05
C LEU A 123 8.40 -3.35 -4.38
N LEU A 124 7.80 -2.77 -5.43
CA LEU A 124 7.80 -3.32 -6.78
C LEU A 124 9.22 -3.43 -7.32
N ALA A 125 10.01 -2.36 -7.22
CA ALA A 125 11.41 -2.34 -7.63
C ALA A 125 12.24 -3.37 -6.84
N ALA A 126 12.02 -3.49 -5.53
CA ALA A 126 12.67 -4.48 -4.69
C ALA A 126 12.37 -5.91 -5.14
N GLY A 127 11.10 -6.21 -5.43
CA GLY A 127 10.69 -7.49 -5.99
C GLY A 127 11.34 -7.79 -7.34
N TYR A 128 11.26 -6.84 -8.27
CA TYR A 128 11.84 -6.97 -9.61
C TYR A 128 13.34 -7.23 -9.59
N LEU A 129 14.10 -6.54 -8.74
CA LEU A 129 15.55 -6.70 -8.64
C LEU A 129 15.99 -8.06 -8.06
N HIS A 130 15.09 -8.77 -7.36
CA HIS A 130 15.39 -10.01 -6.64
C HIS A 130 14.61 -11.24 -7.17
N MET A 131 13.73 -11.08 -8.16
CA MET A 131 12.84 -12.15 -8.63
C MET A 131 13.57 -13.33 -9.32
N ASN A 132 14.78 -13.09 -9.85
CA ASN A 132 15.55 -14.08 -10.62
C ASN A 132 16.63 -14.82 -9.79
N GLY A 133 16.66 -14.67 -8.46
CA GLY A 133 17.66 -15.34 -7.62
C GLY A 133 19.09 -14.82 -7.87
N VAL A 134 20.08 -15.48 -7.25
CA VAL A 134 21.52 -15.19 -7.43
C VAL A 134 22.07 -15.82 -8.72
N ASP A 135 21.31 -16.70 -9.37
CA ASP A 135 21.85 -17.65 -10.35
C ASP A 135 21.99 -17.14 -11.80
N SER A 136 21.46 -15.96 -12.15
CA SER A 136 21.64 -15.44 -13.51
C SER A 136 23.00 -14.77 -13.76
N ALA A 137 23.90 -14.73 -12.77
CA ALA A 137 25.24 -14.13 -12.89
C ALA A 137 26.38 -15.17 -12.93
N GLN A 138 26.10 -16.45 -12.67
CA GLN A 138 27.11 -17.52 -12.66
C GLN A 138 27.05 -18.45 -13.89
N GLU A 139 25.99 -18.43 -14.70
CA GLU A 139 25.92 -19.18 -15.96
C GLU A 139 26.61 -18.48 -17.16
N ALA A 140 27.21 -17.31 -16.94
CA ALA A 140 27.90 -16.53 -17.98
C ALA A 140 29.42 -16.39 -17.78
N ALA A 141 30.03 -17.19 -16.90
CA ALA A 141 31.46 -17.18 -16.59
C ALA A 141 32.13 -18.54 -16.87
#